data_AF-A0A7S3L1I6-F1
#
_entry.id   AF-A0A7S3L1I6-F1
#
_cell.length_a   1.000
_cell.length_b   1.000
_cell.length_c   1.000
_cell.angle_alpha   90.00
_cell.angle_beta   90.00
_cell.angle_gamma   90.00
#
_symmetry.space_group_name_H-M   'P 1'
#
loop_
_entity.id
_entity.type
_entity.pdbx_description
1 polymer ?
#
loop_
_entity_poly.entity_id
_entity_poly.type
_entity_poly.pdbx_seq_one_letter_code
_entity_poly.pdbx_strand_id
1 'polypeptide(L)'
;ANQILLMNDNDIVAKVKADLNTILGIECERAKVVDAAIVRLPEGINWYFPGSYKYMPKVKSTALDNVFFAGDIVRTRHGSWSQEKAYVTGVEAANLILRRDIGHGVLPVAADEVHVKFGKDLFAFARSILSGRGSRSG
;
A
#
# COMPACT_ATOMS: atom_id res chain seq x y z
N ALA A 1 -8.77 11.04 13.41
CA ALA A 1 -9.19 10.79 12.01
C ALA A 1 -10.65 11.22 11.75
N ASN A 2 -11.60 10.93 12.63
CA ASN A 2 -13.04 11.16 12.35
C ASN A 2 -13.53 12.62 12.39
N GLN A 3 -12.71 13.57 12.82
CA GLN A 3 -13.15 14.97 12.96
C GLN A 3 -13.35 15.68 11.61
N ILE A 4 -12.53 15.37 10.60
CA ILE A 4 -12.66 15.97 9.26
C ILE A 4 -13.88 15.42 8.52
N LEU A 5 -14.23 14.15 8.74
CA LEU A 5 -15.40 13.52 8.09
C LEU A 5 -16.73 14.18 8.47
N LEU A 6 -16.82 14.74 9.68
CA LEU A 6 -18.03 15.39 10.19
C LEU A 6 -18.15 16.87 9.81
N MET A 7 -17.09 17.46 9.26
CA MET A 7 -17.08 18.86 8.85
C MET A 7 -17.84 19.05 7.53
N ASN A 8 -18.55 20.17 7.41
CA ASN A 8 -19.06 20.62 6.11
C ASN A 8 -17.89 21.10 5.23
N ASP A 9 -18.15 21.28 3.94
CA ASP A 9 -17.10 21.62 2.96
C ASP A 9 -16.39 22.93 3.27
N ASN A 10 -17.11 23.97 3.72
CA ASN A 10 -16.53 25.27 4.03
C ASN A 10 -15.58 25.19 5.24
N ASP A 11 -15.95 24.43 6.26
CA ASP A 11 -15.11 24.20 7.44
C ASP A 11 -13.85 23.41 7.08
N ILE A 12 -13.95 22.44 6.18
CA ILE A 12 -12.78 21.70 5.65
C ILE A 12 -11.85 22.65 4.91
N VAL A 13 -12.39 23.50 4.01
CA VAL A 13 -11.58 24.46 3.26
C VAL A 13 -10.89 25.45 4.19
N ALA A 14 -11.61 26.00 5.17
CA ALA A 14 -11.05 26.93 6.16
C ALA A 14 -9.94 26.28 6.99
N LYS A 15 -10.15 25.04 7.45
CA LYS A 15 -9.16 24.29 8.20
C LYS A 15 -7.91 24.01 7.38
N VAL A 16 -8.07 23.47 6.16
CA VAL A 16 -6.93 23.17 5.27
C VAL A 16 -6.16 24.45 4.95
N LYS A 17 -6.86 25.58 4.74
CA LYS A 17 -6.22 26.88 4.53
C LYS A 17 -5.39 27.31 5.74
N ALA A 18 -5.91 27.18 6.95
CA ALA A 18 -5.18 27.51 8.18
C ALA A 18 -3.95 26.60 8.40
N ASP A 19 -4.08 25.30 8.13
CA ASP A 19 -2.96 24.35 8.20
C ASP A 19 -1.87 24.72 7.17
N LEU A 20 -2.26 25.02 5.93
CA LEU A 20 -1.33 25.44 4.87
C LEU A 20 -0.64 26.77 5.19
N ASN A 21 -1.35 27.74 5.78
CA ASN A 21 -0.74 28.98 6.26
C ASN A 21 0.38 28.70 7.28
N THR A 22 0.15 27.75 8.19
CA THR A 22 1.13 27.35 9.19
C THR A 22 2.36 26.68 8.56
N ILE A 23 2.16 25.82 7.55
CA ILE A 23 3.25 25.06 6.90
C ILE A 23 4.06 25.95 5.94
N LEU A 24 3.38 26.84 5.20
CA LEU A 24 3.96 27.58 4.07
C LEU A 24 4.18 29.07 4.35
N GLY A 25 3.71 29.57 5.50
CA GLY A 25 3.96 30.93 5.99
C GLY A 25 3.25 32.03 5.21
N ILE A 26 3.84 33.23 5.26
CA ILE A 26 3.22 34.50 4.85
C ILE A 26 2.73 34.55 3.41
N GLU A 27 3.43 33.88 2.49
CA GLU A 27 3.03 33.83 1.08
C GLU A 27 1.73 33.04 0.90
N CYS A 28 1.58 31.95 1.67
CA CYS A 28 0.31 31.24 1.70
C CYS A 28 -0.75 32.10 2.37
N GLU A 29 -0.49 32.70 3.54
CA GLU A 29 -1.47 33.54 4.25
C GLU A 29 -2.12 34.62 3.36
N ARG A 30 -1.32 35.25 2.48
CA ARG A 30 -1.78 36.26 1.52
C ARG A 30 -2.53 35.68 0.32
N ALA A 31 -2.34 34.40 0.01
CA ALA A 31 -3.03 33.71 -1.08
C ALA A 31 -4.48 33.40 -0.72
N LYS A 32 -5.36 33.55 -1.71
CA LYS A 32 -6.80 33.26 -1.60
C LYS A 32 -7.13 31.91 -2.21
N VAL A 33 -8.04 31.17 -1.58
CA VAL A 33 -8.64 29.99 -2.18
C VAL A 33 -9.58 30.46 -3.29
N VAL A 34 -9.29 30.09 -4.53
CA VAL A 34 -10.12 30.45 -5.71
C VAL A 34 -11.10 29.36 -6.09
N ASP A 35 -10.79 28.11 -5.72
CA ASP A 35 -11.61 26.93 -5.97
C ASP A 35 -11.27 25.83 -4.95
N ALA A 36 -12.23 24.94 -4.68
CA ALA A 36 -12.04 23.79 -3.82
C ALA A 36 -12.97 22.64 -4.23
N ALA A 37 -12.39 21.44 -4.38
CA ALA A 37 -13.14 20.21 -4.60
C ALA A 37 -12.97 19.28 -3.39
N ILE A 38 -14.07 18.98 -2.71
CA ILE A 38 -14.10 18.07 -1.57
C ILE A 38 -14.71 16.74 -2.03
N VAL A 39 -13.91 15.68 -1.98
CA VAL A 39 -14.37 14.33 -2.31
C VAL A 39 -14.33 13.48 -1.05
N ARG A 40 -15.48 12.91 -0.65
CA ARG A 40 -15.61 11.98 0.47
C ARG A 40 -15.71 10.56 -0.08
N LEU A 41 -14.71 9.74 0.21
CA LEU A 41 -14.66 8.33 -0.18
C LEU A 41 -14.80 7.46 1.08
N PRO A 42 -16.04 7.17 1.55
CA PRO A 42 -16.22 6.20 2.62
C PRO A 42 -15.63 4.86 2.18
N GLU A 43 -14.86 4.24 3.07
CA GLU A 43 -14.17 2.97 2.77
C GLU A 43 -13.27 3.03 1.52
N GLY A 44 -12.78 4.22 1.14
CA GLY A 44 -11.95 4.43 -0.05
C GLY A 44 -10.54 3.82 0.04
N ILE A 45 -10.17 3.27 1.19
CA ILE A 45 -8.90 2.56 1.40
C ILE A 45 -9.13 1.24 2.11
N ASN A 46 -8.34 0.22 1.74
CA ASN A 46 -8.29 -1.03 2.48
C ASN A 46 -7.52 -0.81 3.79
N TRP A 47 -8.14 -1.15 4.93
CA TRP A 47 -7.49 -1.09 6.23
C TRP A 47 -6.66 -2.33 6.48
N TYR A 48 -5.35 -2.22 6.31
CA TYR A 48 -4.41 -3.27 6.68
C TYR A 48 -4.19 -3.26 8.19
N PHE A 49 -4.26 -4.44 8.82
CA PHE A 49 -3.86 -4.66 10.20
C PHE A 49 -2.71 -5.67 10.27
N PRO A 50 -1.90 -5.70 11.35
CA PRO A 50 -0.85 -6.69 11.51
C PRO A 50 -1.35 -8.12 11.28
N GLY A 51 -0.74 -8.83 10.34
CA GLY A 51 -1.14 -10.19 9.95
C GLY A 51 -2.27 -10.30 8.93
N SER A 52 -2.86 -9.19 8.46
CA SER A 52 -3.93 -9.18 7.44
C SER A 52 -3.53 -9.83 6.11
N TYR A 53 -2.23 -9.91 5.81
CA TYR A 53 -1.71 -10.52 4.59
C TYR A 53 -2.21 -11.96 4.39
N LYS A 54 -2.43 -12.73 5.46
CA LYS A 54 -2.94 -14.11 5.37
C LYS A 54 -4.41 -14.22 4.99
N TYR A 55 -5.16 -13.11 4.98
CA TYR A 55 -6.57 -13.06 4.59
C TYR A 55 -6.77 -12.46 3.20
N MET A 56 -5.75 -11.83 2.62
CA MET A 56 -5.79 -11.31 1.26
C MET A 56 -5.96 -12.45 0.23
N PRO A 57 -6.75 -12.29 -0.84
CA PRO A 57 -6.89 -13.33 -1.86
C PRO A 57 -5.59 -13.56 -2.64
N LYS A 58 -5.42 -14.78 -3.15
CA LYS A 58 -4.42 -15.08 -4.20
C LYS A 58 -5.00 -14.67 -5.57
N VAL A 59 -4.15 -14.54 -6.58
CA VAL A 59 -4.59 -14.19 -7.95
C VAL A 59 -5.62 -15.19 -8.52
N LYS A 60 -5.45 -16.50 -8.28
CA LYS A 60 -6.45 -17.52 -8.64
C LYS A 60 -7.23 -17.97 -7.39
N SER A 61 -8.54 -18.11 -7.52
CA SER A 61 -9.39 -18.70 -6.48
C SER A 61 -9.00 -20.16 -6.19
N THR A 62 -9.05 -20.55 -4.93
CA THR A 62 -8.86 -21.94 -4.49
C THR A 62 -10.16 -22.74 -4.48
N ALA A 63 -11.31 -22.09 -4.67
CA ALA A 63 -12.63 -22.71 -4.62
C ALA A 63 -13.29 -22.82 -6.00
N LEU A 64 -12.90 -21.98 -6.95
CA LEU A 64 -13.52 -21.87 -8.29
C LEU A 64 -12.43 -21.76 -9.36
N ASP A 65 -12.43 -22.67 -10.32
CA ASP A 65 -11.31 -22.80 -11.27
C ASP A 65 -11.20 -21.68 -12.29
N ASN A 66 -12.31 -21.00 -12.59
CA ASN A 66 -12.40 -19.92 -13.57
C ASN A 66 -12.54 -18.53 -12.93
N VAL A 67 -12.24 -18.41 -11.63
CA VAL A 67 -12.30 -17.13 -10.90
C VAL A 67 -10.89 -16.65 -10.55
N PHE A 68 -10.64 -15.40 -10.93
CA PHE A 68 -9.38 -14.71 -10.69
C PHE A 68 -9.65 -13.37 -9.99
N PHE A 69 -8.72 -12.98 -9.13
CA PHE A 69 -8.77 -11.73 -8.39
C PHE A 69 -7.66 -10.80 -8.87
N ALA A 70 -7.99 -9.53 -9.05
CA ALA A 70 -7.06 -8.44 -9.33
C ALA A 70 -7.38 -7.25 -8.42
N GLY A 71 -6.40 -6.38 -8.21
CA GLY A 71 -6.51 -5.20 -7.35
C GLY A 71 -5.47 -5.16 -6.24
N ASP A 72 -5.38 -4.02 -5.56
CA ASP A 72 -4.38 -3.76 -4.52
C ASP A 72 -4.47 -4.74 -3.32
N ILE A 73 -5.63 -5.33 -3.07
CA ILE A 73 -5.82 -6.31 -2.00
C ILE A 73 -5.31 -7.72 -2.36
N VAL A 74 -4.93 -7.99 -3.61
CA VAL A 74 -4.47 -9.31 -4.04
C VAL A 74 -3.01 -9.53 -3.63
N ARG A 75 -2.64 -10.75 -3.23
CA ARG A 75 -1.23 -11.09 -2.94
C ARG A 75 -0.44 -11.24 -4.22
N THR A 76 0.71 -10.58 -4.27
CA THR A 76 1.72 -10.68 -5.34
C THR A 76 3.12 -10.66 -4.73
N ARG A 77 4.11 -11.18 -5.46
CA ARG A 77 5.54 -11.10 -5.11
C ARG A 77 6.23 -9.85 -5.67
N HIS A 78 5.52 -9.05 -6.47
CA HIS A 78 6.09 -7.90 -7.16
C HIS A 78 6.65 -6.82 -6.21
N GLY A 79 6.00 -6.60 -5.06
CA GLY A 79 6.45 -5.62 -4.07
C GLY A 79 5.89 -4.20 -4.24
N SER A 80 5.06 -3.97 -5.27
CA SER A 80 4.35 -2.70 -5.45
C SER A 80 3.13 -2.56 -4.53
N TRP A 81 2.59 -1.33 -4.48
CA TRP A 81 1.40 -0.96 -3.72
C TRP A 81 0.44 -0.09 -4.54
N SER A 82 -0.79 0.06 -4.06
CA SER A 82 -1.81 0.96 -4.61
C SER A 82 -2.09 0.69 -6.10
N GLN A 83 -2.04 1.72 -6.94
CA GLN A 83 -2.42 1.62 -8.35
C GLN A 83 -1.52 0.67 -9.15
N GLU A 84 -0.21 0.69 -8.88
CA GLU A 84 0.74 -0.19 -9.56
C GLU A 84 0.46 -1.65 -9.23
N LYS A 85 0.15 -1.97 -7.97
CA LYS A 85 -0.20 -3.33 -7.57
C LYS A 85 -1.52 -3.79 -8.19
N ALA A 86 -2.51 -2.90 -8.26
CA ALA A 86 -3.77 -3.20 -8.94
C ALA A 86 -3.54 -3.52 -10.43
N TYR A 87 -2.68 -2.77 -11.11
CA TYR A 87 -2.27 -3.04 -12.48
C TYR A 87 -1.54 -4.38 -12.61
N VAL A 88 -0.49 -4.60 -11.81
CA VAL A 88 0.31 -5.83 -11.85
C VAL A 88 -0.53 -7.07 -11.60
N THR A 89 -1.37 -7.07 -10.57
CA THR A 89 -2.23 -8.23 -10.25
C THR A 89 -3.28 -8.49 -11.34
N GLY A 90 -3.69 -7.46 -12.08
CA GLY A 90 -4.49 -7.62 -13.30
C GLY A 90 -3.73 -8.33 -14.42
N VAL A 91 -2.47 -7.96 -14.64
CA VAL A 91 -1.58 -8.64 -15.61
C VAL A 91 -1.31 -10.08 -15.18
N GLU A 92 -1.02 -10.32 -13.90
CA GLU A 92 -0.82 -11.66 -13.34
C GLU A 92 -2.07 -12.54 -13.55
N ALA A 93 -3.27 -12.01 -13.30
CA ALA A 93 -4.52 -12.72 -13.55
C ALA A 93 -4.68 -13.07 -15.04
N ALA A 94 -4.43 -12.12 -15.94
CA ALA A 94 -4.47 -12.35 -17.38
C ALA A 94 -3.45 -13.42 -17.83
N ASN A 95 -2.24 -13.41 -17.28
CA ASN A 95 -1.22 -14.40 -17.58
C ASN A 95 -1.67 -15.81 -17.15
N LEU A 96 -2.29 -15.96 -15.97
CA LEU A 96 -2.81 -17.25 -15.54
C LEU A 96 -3.96 -17.74 -16.44
N ILE A 97 -4.86 -16.86 -16.87
CA ILE A 97 -5.94 -17.18 -17.82
C ILE A 97 -5.35 -17.68 -19.15
N LEU A 98 -4.32 -16.99 -19.65
CA LEU A 98 -3.63 -17.30 -20.91
C LEU A 98 -2.58 -18.42 -20.78
N ARG A 99 -2.44 -19.02 -19.59
CA ARG A 99 -1.45 -20.08 -19.29
C ARG A 99 0.00 -19.66 -19.58
N ARG A 100 0.35 -18.41 -19.25
CA ARG A 100 1.70 -17.85 -19.33
C ARG A 100 2.38 -17.89 -17.96
N ASP A 101 3.68 -17.61 -17.94
CA ASP A 101 4.35 -17.25 -16.69
C ASP A 101 3.64 -16.08 -16.03
N ILE A 102 3.44 -16.15 -14.71
CA ILE A 102 2.65 -15.16 -13.97
C ILE A 102 3.24 -13.75 -14.08
N GLY A 103 4.56 -13.64 -14.16
CA GLY A 103 5.31 -12.37 -14.28
C GLY A 103 5.55 -11.93 -15.73
N HIS A 104 4.98 -12.62 -16.73
CA HIS A 104 5.18 -12.24 -18.13
C HIS A 104 4.69 -10.80 -18.40
N GLY A 105 5.61 -9.94 -18.85
CA GLY A 105 5.31 -8.52 -19.12
C GLY A 105 5.23 -7.65 -17.86
N VAL A 106 5.56 -8.17 -16.68
CA VAL A 106 5.65 -7.41 -15.43
C VAL A 106 7.11 -6.99 -15.22
N LEU A 107 7.36 -5.69 -15.15
CA LEU A 107 8.69 -5.15 -14.84
C LEU A 107 8.98 -5.31 -13.35
N PRO A 108 10.18 -5.70 -12.91
CA PRO A 108 10.48 -5.81 -11.50
C PRO A 108 10.57 -4.42 -10.84
N VAL A 109 10.22 -4.34 -9.55
CA VAL A 109 10.49 -3.16 -8.72
C VAL A 109 12.00 -2.95 -8.58
N ALA A 110 12.42 -1.68 -8.50
CA ALA A 110 13.81 -1.33 -8.27
C ALA A 110 14.36 -2.03 -7.03
N ALA A 111 15.61 -2.50 -7.12
CA ALA A 111 16.28 -3.12 -6.00
C ALA A 111 16.48 -2.12 -4.85
N ASP A 112 16.46 -2.63 -3.61
CA ASP A 112 16.84 -1.85 -2.44
C ASP A 112 18.23 -1.22 -2.63
N GLU A 113 18.41 -0.01 -2.08
CA GLU A 113 19.73 0.61 -2.01
C GLU A 113 20.71 -0.27 -1.22
N VAL A 114 21.99 -0.23 -1.59
CA VAL A 114 23.03 -1.14 -1.07
C VAL A 114 23.07 -1.17 0.45
N HIS A 115 22.94 -0.01 1.09
CA HIS A 115 22.97 0.11 2.55
C HIS A 115 21.71 -0.46 3.22
N VAL A 116 20.54 -0.36 2.57
CA VAL A 116 19.29 -0.97 3.05
C VAL A 116 19.39 -2.49 2.99
N LYS A 117 19.92 -3.03 1.88
CA LYS A 117 20.15 -4.46 1.73
C LYS A 117 21.10 -4.99 2.81
N PHE A 118 22.23 -4.33 3.01
CA PHE A 118 23.20 -4.71 4.05
C PHE A 118 22.58 -4.69 5.46
N GLY A 119 21.79 -3.65 5.78
CA GLY A 119 21.08 -3.56 7.05
C GLY A 119 20.09 -4.71 7.27
N LYS A 120 19.33 -5.09 6.23
CA LYS A 120 18.40 -6.23 6.28
C LYS A 120 19.13 -7.55 6.52
N ASP A 121 20.25 -7.77 5.82
CA ASP A 121 21.06 -8.99 5.94
C ASP A 121 21.64 -9.12 7.36
N LEU A 122 22.19 -8.03 7.91
CA LEU A 122 22.71 -8.01 9.27
C LEU A 122 21.61 -8.26 10.31
N PHE A 123 20.44 -7.66 10.14
CA PHE A 123 19.31 -7.85 11.04
C PHE A 123 18.78 -9.29 11.00
N ALA A 124 18.66 -9.88 9.80
CA ALA A 124 18.24 -11.26 9.64
C ALA A 124 19.24 -12.23 10.29
N PHE A 125 20.54 -11.97 10.16
CA PHE A 125 21.59 -12.72 10.82
C PHE A 125 21.52 -12.61 12.35
N ALA A 126 21.36 -11.40 12.90
CA ALA A 126 21.21 -11.21 14.34
C ALA A 126 19.96 -11.93 14.88
N ARG A 127 18.83 -11.85 14.14
CA ARG A 127 17.59 -12.53 14.50
C ARG A 127 17.75 -14.04 14.52
N SER A 128 18.45 -14.63 13.55
CA SER A 128 18.64 -16.08 13.49
C SER A 128 19.48 -16.60 14.67
N ILE A 129 20.52 -15.85 15.08
CA ILE A 129 21.33 -16.15 16.27
C ILE A 129 20.49 -16.07 17.55
N LEU A 130 19.66 -15.04 17.69
CA LEU A 130 18.83 -14.83 18.87
C LEU A 130 17.70 -15.87 18.96
N SER A 131 17.04 -16.21 17.85
CA SER A 131 16.03 -17.27 17.83
C SER A 131 16.62 -18.67 18.01
N GLY A 132 17.87 -18.89 17.58
CA GLY A 132 18.58 -20.16 17.76
C GLY A 132 18.99 -20.45 19.21
N ARG A 133 19.13 -19.41 20.05
CA ARG A 133 19.46 -19.54 21.48
C ARG A 133 18.27 -19.90 22.38
N GLY A 134 17.03 -19.80 21.89
CA GLY A 134 15.81 -20.08 22.65
C GLY A 134 15.31 -21.54 22.61
N SER A 135 15.96 -22.44 21.85
CA SER A 135 15.48 -23.82 21.64
C SER A 135 16.30 -24.89 22.38
N ARG A 136 17.10 -24.53 23.38
CA ARG A 136 17.84 -25.49 24.24
C ARG A 136 17.46 -25.31 25.70
N SER A 137 16.24 -25.73 26.05
CA SER A 137 15.89 -26.13 27.41
C SER A 137 14.75 -27.14 27.32
N GLY A 138 15.13 -28.41 27.23
CA GLY A 138 14.30 -29.60 27.32
C GLY A 138 15.20 -30.75 27.74
#